data_AF-A0A2X2T2N2-F1
#
_entry.id   AF-A0A2X2T2N2-F1
#
_cell.length_a   1.000
_cell.length_b   1.000
_cell.length_c   1.000
_cell.angle_alpha   90.00
_cell.angle_beta   90.00
_cell.angle_gamma   90.00
#
_symmetry.space_group_name_H-M   'P 1'
#
loop_
_entity.id
_entity.type
_entity.pdbx_description
1 polymer ?
#
loop_
_entity_poly.entity_id
_entity_poly.type
_entity_poly.pdbx_seq_one_letter_code
_entity_poly.pdbx_strand_id
1 'polypeptide(L)'
;MPSRNSNASSQQLRLESDKHLVQVVTIHKSKGLEYPLVWLPFVANYRPQSSGLYHDRTTFTSLLDLSNDAESLGLAEEERLAEDLRLLYVALTRSVWHCSLGVAPLFRGSRAKKGSSDLHLSALGYLLQKGEALDAEGLRQALDGLISEAIDVETLSSGGRYTVAAAARCFA
;
A
#
# COMPACT_ATOMS: atom_id res chain seq x y z
N MET A 1 8.02 -50.25 -15.18
CA MET A 1 7.98 -49.04 -16.04
C MET A 1 7.79 -47.84 -15.12
N PRO A 2 8.75 -46.90 -14.98
CA PRO A 2 8.57 -45.75 -14.12
C PRO A 2 7.63 -44.74 -14.80
N SER A 3 6.54 -44.35 -14.14
CA SER A 3 5.65 -43.30 -14.62
C SER A 3 6.40 -41.96 -14.60
N ARG A 4 6.80 -41.44 -15.76
CA ARG A 4 7.29 -40.06 -15.86
C ARG A 4 6.17 -39.13 -15.41
N ASN A 5 6.44 -38.39 -14.35
CA ASN A 5 5.51 -37.45 -13.73
C ASN A 5 5.26 -36.27 -14.69
N SER A 6 4.33 -36.44 -15.63
CA SER A 6 3.96 -35.45 -16.66
C SER A 6 3.54 -34.10 -16.08
N ASN A 7 3.02 -34.11 -14.85
CA ASN A 7 2.71 -32.90 -14.09
C ASN A 7 3.96 -32.07 -13.77
N ALA A 8 5.07 -32.70 -13.36
CA ALA A 8 6.29 -31.98 -13.02
C ALA A 8 6.91 -31.28 -14.24
N SER A 9 6.94 -31.94 -15.39
CA SER A 9 7.40 -31.33 -16.65
C SER A 9 6.47 -30.21 -17.11
N SER A 10 5.15 -30.36 -16.95
CA SER A 10 4.19 -29.29 -17.29
C SER A 10 4.29 -28.07 -16.36
N GLN A 11 4.58 -28.29 -15.07
CA GLN A 11 4.84 -27.23 -14.09
C GLN A 11 6.14 -26.49 -14.41
N GLN A 12 7.20 -27.22 -14.78
CA GLN A 12 8.47 -26.63 -15.21
C GLN A 12 8.34 -25.79 -16.48
N LEU A 13 7.61 -26.29 -17.50
CA LEU A 13 7.36 -25.56 -18.73
C LEU A 13 6.57 -24.27 -18.51
N ARG A 14 5.60 -24.30 -17.58
CA ARG A 14 4.84 -23.11 -17.19
C ARG A 14 5.69 -22.09 -16.43
N LEU A 15 6.56 -22.55 -15.53
CA LEU A 15 7.51 -21.72 -14.79
C LEU A 15 8.54 -21.04 -15.71
N GLU A 16 8.98 -21.67 -16.80
CA GLU A 16 9.87 -21.03 -17.78
C GLU A 16 9.14 -20.06 -18.70
N SER A 17 7.91 -20.38 -19.12
CA SER A 17 7.07 -19.48 -19.95
C SER A 17 6.64 -18.22 -19.19
N ASP A 18 6.33 -18.33 -17.90
CA ASP A 18 5.86 -17.20 -17.07
C ASP A 18 6.99 -16.22 -16.72
N LYS A 19 8.27 -16.58 -16.92
CA LYS A 19 9.43 -15.67 -16.70
C LYS A 19 9.41 -14.43 -17.60
N HIS A 20 8.72 -14.51 -18.74
CA HIS A 20 8.63 -13.42 -19.72
C HIS A 20 7.37 -12.56 -19.57
N LEU A 21 6.56 -12.79 -18.52
CA LEU A 21 5.33 -12.05 -18.27
C LEU A 21 5.48 -11.07 -17.11
N VAL A 22 4.64 -10.04 -17.10
CA VAL A 22 4.47 -9.18 -15.93
C VAL A 22 3.86 -10.00 -14.80
N GLN A 23 4.52 -10.01 -13.64
CA GLN A 23 4.08 -10.75 -12.48
C GLN A 23 3.19 -9.88 -11.59
N VAL A 24 1.94 -10.29 -11.40
CA VAL A 24 1.03 -9.65 -10.44
C VAL A 24 1.00 -10.50 -9.18
N VAL A 25 1.67 -10.03 -8.13
CA VAL A 25 1.76 -10.70 -6.84
C VAL A 25 1.26 -9.80 -5.72
N THR A 26 0.77 -10.41 -4.65
CA THR A 26 0.41 -9.67 -3.41
C THR A 26 1.67 -9.26 -2.64
N ILE A 27 1.62 -8.18 -1.87
CA ILE A 27 2.73 -7.72 -1.01
C ILE A 27 3.26 -8.87 -0.12
N HIS A 28 2.36 -9.61 0.52
CA HIS A 28 2.73 -10.78 1.36
C HIS A 28 3.58 -11.82 0.61
N LYS A 29 3.16 -12.22 -0.59
CA LYS A 29 3.92 -13.18 -1.43
C LYS A 29 5.25 -12.61 -1.94
N SER A 30 5.39 -11.29 -2.01
CA SER A 30 6.65 -10.64 -2.41
C SER A 30 7.69 -10.59 -1.28
N LYS A 31 7.34 -11.01 -0.05
CA LYS A 31 8.27 -10.97 1.08
C LYS A 31 9.50 -11.84 0.81
N GLY A 32 10.70 -11.22 0.79
CA GLY A 32 11.96 -11.90 0.50
C GLY A 32 12.29 -12.05 -0.99
N LEU A 33 11.46 -11.48 -1.88
CA LEU A 33 11.71 -11.41 -3.32
C LEU A 33 12.14 -9.99 -3.71
N GLU A 34 12.86 -9.89 -4.81
CA GLU A 34 13.28 -8.63 -5.41
C GLU A 34 12.89 -8.59 -6.89
N TYR A 35 12.54 -7.40 -7.36
CA TYR A 35 12.14 -7.16 -8.74
C TYR A 35 12.89 -5.94 -9.27
N PRO A 36 13.36 -5.97 -10.53
CA PRO A 36 14.02 -4.81 -11.14
C PRO A 36 13.15 -3.54 -11.08
N LEU A 37 11.86 -3.68 -11.39
CA LEU A 37 10.89 -2.59 -11.45
C LEU A 37 9.60 -3.03 -10.72
N VAL A 38 9.01 -2.14 -9.92
CA VAL A 38 7.79 -2.43 -9.15
C VAL A 38 6.76 -1.32 -9.36
N TRP A 39 5.49 -1.71 -9.54
CA TRP A 39 4.35 -0.79 -9.56
C TRP A 39 3.39 -1.11 -8.42
N LEU A 40 3.03 -0.08 -7.67
CA LEU A 40 2.12 -0.13 -6.54
C LEU A 40 0.91 0.80 -6.81
N PRO A 41 -0.01 0.42 -7.72
CA PRO A 41 -1.06 1.31 -8.21
C PRO A 41 -2.10 1.70 -7.14
N PHE A 42 -2.24 0.90 -6.09
CA PHE A 42 -3.29 1.06 -5.07
C PHE A 42 -2.75 1.10 -3.64
N VAL A 43 -1.47 1.46 -3.47
CA VAL A 43 -0.80 1.46 -2.15
C VAL A 43 -1.34 2.50 -1.17
N ALA A 44 -1.99 3.54 -1.69
CA ALA A 44 -2.68 4.55 -0.91
C ALA A 44 -4.00 4.05 -0.28
N ASN A 45 -4.51 2.89 -0.70
CA ASN A 45 -5.78 2.36 -0.21
C ASN A 45 -5.63 1.72 1.18
N TYR A 46 -6.71 1.69 1.95
CA TYR A 46 -6.76 1.05 3.26
C TYR A 46 -8.19 0.60 3.59
N ARG A 47 -8.31 -0.31 4.56
CA ARG A 47 -9.60 -0.81 5.04
C ARG A 47 -9.66 -0.64 6.56
N PRO A 48 -10.43 0.32 7.08
CA PRO A 48 -10.55 0.50 8.52
C PRO A 48 -11.15 -0.74 9.18
N GLN A 49 -10.77 -0.93 10.44
CA GLN A 49 -11.33 -1.91 11.34
C GLN A 49 -12.79 -1.62 11.64
N SER A 50 -13.55 -2.71 11.63
CA SER A 50 -14.97 -2.72 11.94
C SER A 50 -15.28 -3.47 13.24
N SER A 51 -14.25 -3.94 13.93
CA SER A 51 -14.35 -4.67 15.20
C SER A 51 -13.30 -4.17 16.18
N GLY A 52 -13.66 -4.06 17.46
CA GLY A 52 -12.75 -3.77 18.57
C GLY A 52 -11.89 -4.99 18.96
N LEU A 53 -11.22 -5.61 17.98
CA LEU A 53 -10.21 -6.62 18.21
C LEU A 53 -8.84 -5.94 18.26
N TYR A 54 -8.20 -5.93 19.41
CA TYR A 54 -6.92 -5.25 19.65
C TYR A 54 -6.09 -6.02 20.69
N HIS A 55 -4.83 -5.63 20.89
CA HIS A 55 -3.95 -6.18 21.91
C HIS A 55 -3.82 -5.21 23.08
N ASP A 56 -3.95 -5.75 24.29
CA ASP A 56 -3.66 -4.98 25.49
C ASP A 56 -2.16 -4.57 25.51
N ARG A 57 -1.90 -3.28 25.72
CA ARG A 57 -0.54 -2.72 25.62
C ARG A 57 0.40 -3.13 26.76
N THR A 58 -0.12 -3.72 27.83
CA THR A 58 0.68 -4.14 29.00
C THR A 58 0.93 -5.65 28.98
N THR A 59 -0.11 -6.42 28.70
CA THR A 59 -0.14 -7.88 28.79
C THR A 59 0.04 -8.55 27.42
N PHE A 60 -0.10 -7.81 26.32
CA PHE A 60 -0.03 -8.28 24.93
C PHE A 60 -1.04 -9.36 24.55
N THR A 61 -2.10 -9.53 25.35
CA THR A 61 -3.18 -10.46 25.02
C THR A 61 -4.17 -9.84 24.05
N SER A 62 -4.68 -10.62 23.10
CA SER A 62 -5.74 -10.19 22.21
C SER A 62 -7.07 -10.08 22.97
N LEU A 63 -7.70 -8.91 22.91
CA LEU A 63 -8.99 -8.58 23.49
C LEU A 63 -10.00 -8.32 22.38
N LEU A 64 -11.20 -8.88 22.52
CA LEU A 64 -12.33 -8.61 21.65
C LEU A 64 -13.41 -7.90 22.45
N ASP A 65 -13.61 -6.62 22.16
CA ASP A 65 -14.74 -5.88 22.68
C ASP A 65 -15.97 -6.09 21.78
N LEU A 66 -16.99 -6.75 22.34
CA LEU A 66 -18.26 -7.01 21.66
C LEU A 66 -19.16 -5.76 21.56
N SER A 67 -18.91 -4.75 22.38
CA SER A 67 -19.64 -3.48 22.33
C SER A 67 -19.11 -2.53 21.26
N ASN A 68 -17.89 -2.78 20.75
CA ASN A 68 -17.17 -1.90 19.82
C ASN A 68 -17.14 -0.46 20.34
N ASP A 69 -16.75 -0.29 21.60
CA ASP A 69 -16.55 1.03 22.18
C ASP A 69 -15.50 1.82 21.40
N ALA A 70 -15.62 3.15 21.46
CA ALA A 70 -14.76 4.06 20.71
C ALA A 70 -13.28 3.88 21.05
N GLU A 71 -12.95 3.57 22.31
CA GLU A 71 -11.57 3.31 22.73
C GLU A 71 -11.02 2.05 22.09
N SER A 72 -11.76 0.93 22.15
CA SER A 72 -11.35 -0.34 21.56
C SER A 72 -11.23 -0.27 20.03
N LEU A 73 -12.12 0.48 19.37
CA LEU A 73 -12.01 0.75 17.92
C LEU A 73 -10.79 1.61 17.59
N GLY A 74 -10.46 2.60 18.42
CA GLY A 74 -9.26 3.41 18.27
C GLY A 74 -7.98 2.57 18.34
N LEU A 75 -7.87 1.70 19.35
CA LEU A 75 -6.74 0.78 19.49
C LEU A 75 -6.64 -0.19 18.31
N ALA A 76 -7.76 -0.74 17.85
CA ALA A 76 -7.80 -1.60 16.67
C ALA A 76 -7.37 -0.87 15.39
N GLU A 77 -7.74 0.41 15.23
CA GLU A 77 -7.31 1.24 14.10
C GLU A 77 -5.83 1.58 14.12
N GLU A 78 -5.26 1.84 15.30
CA GLU A 78 -3.82 2.04 15.46
C GLU A 78 -3.04 0.77 15.08
N GLU A 79 -3.50 -0.40 15.51
CA GLU A 79 -2.89 -1.68 15.14
C GLU A 79 -2.95 -1.95 13.65
N ARG A 80 -4.10 -1.67 13.02
CA ARG A 80 -4.24 -1.73 11.56
C ARG A 80 -3.25 -0.81 10.88
N LEU A 81 -3.19 0.47 11.27
CA LEU A 81 -2.27 1.43 10.67
C LEU A 81 -0.81 0.99 10.84
N ALA A 82 -0.45 0.46 12.01
CA ALA A 82 0.87 -0.08 12.26
C ALA A 82 1.21 -1.24 11.31
N GLU A 83 0.25 -2.13 11.02
CA GLU A 83 0.46 -3.20 10.04
C GLU A 83 0.53 -2.71 8.61
N ASP A 84 -0.35 -1.78 8.20
CA ASP A 84 -0.31 -1.19 6.88
C ASP A 84 1.04 -0.47 6.62
N LEU A 85 1.64 0.16 7.64
CA LEU A 85 2.99 0.73 7.57
C LEU A 85 4.07 -0.35 7.34
N ARG A 86 3.97 -1.50 8.01
CA ARG A 86 4.89 -2.64 7.76
C ARG A 86 4.74 -3.17 6.34
N LEU A 87 3.51 -3.28 5.84
CA LEU A 87 3.24 -3.72 4.48
C LEU A 87 3.75 -2.73 3.44
N LEU A 88 3.58 -1.42 3.68
CA LEU A 88 4.15 -0.37 2.85
C LEU A 88 5.67 -0.48 2.77
N TYR A 89 6.36 -0.69 3.90
CA TYR A 89 7.80 -0.92 3.93
C TYR A 89 8.21 -2.15 3.11
N VAL A 90 7.51 -3.27 3.28
CA VAL A 90 7.76 -4.48 2.48
C VAL A 90 7.59 -4.18 1.00
N ALA A 91 6.52 -3.49 0.59
CA ALA A 91 6.22 -3.18 -0.80
C ALA A 91 7.26 -2.26 -1.45
N LEU A 92 7.66 -1.18 -0.75
CA LEU A 92 8.65 -0.22 -1.22
C LEU A 92 10.03 -0.84 -1.41
N THR A 93 10.40 -1.80 -0.56
CA THR A 93 11.70 -2.47 -0.59
C THR A 93 11.73 -3.68 -1.52
N ARG A 94 10.77 -3.85 -2.43
CA ARG A 94 10.81 -4.90 -3.46
C ARG A 94 11.53 -4.47 -4.74
N SER A 95 11.63 -3.18 -5.01
CA SER A 95 12.26 -2.65 -6.21
C SER A 95 13.78 -2.55 -6.06
N VAL A 96 14.50 -2.94 -7.10
CA VAL A 96 15.95 -2.72 -7.20
C VAL A 96 16.26 -1.38 -7.88
N TRP A 97 15.60 -1.07 -9.00
CA TRP A 97 15.91 0.14 -9.79
C TRP A 97 14.83 1.21 -9.69
N HIS A 98 13.56 0.81 -9.70
CA HIS A 98 12.45 1.75 -9.77
C HIS A 98 11.20 1.23 -9.07
N CYS A 99 10.56 2.11 -8.30
CA CYS A 99 9.24 1.89 -7.70
C CYS A 99 8.30 3.03 -8.09
N SER A 100 7.17 2.68 -8.70
CA SER A 100 6.11 3.64 -9.04
C SER A 100 4.91 3.45 -8.12
N LEU A 101 4.45 4.52 -7.49
CA LEU A 101 3.32 4.52 -6.56
C LEU A 101 2.15 5.32 -7.14
N GLY A 102 0.96 4.74 -7.12
CA GLY A 102 -0.28 5.46 -7.42
C GLY A 102 -0.83 6.16 -6.16
N VAL A 103 -0.87 7.48 -6.19
CA VAL A 103 -1.39 8.30 -5.08
C VAL A 103 -2.52 9.21 -5.59
N ALA A 104 -3.59 9.33 -4.83
CA ALA A 104 -4.72 10.21 -5.16
C ALA A 104 -5.43 10.64 -3.88
N PRO A 105 -6.11 11.81 -3.86
CA PRO A 105 -6.99 12.17 -2.75
C PRO A 105 -8.15 11.16 -2.67
N LEU A 106 -8.14 10.31 -1.64
CA LEU A 106 -9.13 9.26 -1.46
C LEU A 106 -10.31 9.79 -0.64
N PHE A 107 -11.52 9.62 -1.17
CA PHE A 107 -12.76 9.95 -0.46
C PHE A 107 -13.53 8.66 -0.21
N ARG A 108 -13.87 8.37 1.05
CA ARG A 108 -14.63 7.17 1.43
C ARG A 108 -16.13 7.45 1.49
N GLY A 109 -16.89 6.43 1.14
CA GLY A 109 -18.36 6.51 1.06
C GLY A 109 -18.86 7.31 -0.14
N SER A 110 -20.12 7.75 -0.06
CA SER A 110 -20.80 8.47 -1.15
C SER A 110 -20.68 10.00 -1.03
N ARG A 111 -19.72 10.50 -0.24
CA ARG A 111 -19.56 11.95 -0.04
C ARG A 111 -19.10 12.63 -1.33
N ALA A 112 -19.53 13.87 -1.52
CA ALA A 112 -18.98 14.75 -2.54
C ALA A 112 -17.45 14.80 -2.43
N LYS A 113 -16.76 14.66 -3.57
CA LYS A 113 -15.29 14.67 -3.67
C LYS A 113 -14.76 16.10 -3.59
N LYS A 114 -15.01 16.76 -2.47
CA LYS A 114 -14.67 18.17 -2.22
C LYS A 114 -14.19 18.33 -0.78
N GLY A 115 -13.15 19.13 -0.59
CA GLY A 115 -12.51 19.36 0.71
C GLY A 115 -11.49 18.28 1.06
N SER A 116 -11.26 18.10 2.36
CA SER A 116 -10.27 17.16 2.89
C SER A 116 -10.59 15.71 2.51
N SER A 117 -9.55 14.97 2.14
CA SER A 117 -9.59 13.56 1.80
C SER A 117 -9.35 12.67 3.02
N ASP A 118 -9.78 11.42 2.94
CA ASP A 118 -9.54 10.37 3.94
C ASP A 118 -8.16 9.69 3.76
N LEU A 119 -7.31 10.22 2.88
CA LEU A 119 -6.02 9.60 2.56
C LEU A 119 -5.09 9.50 3.78
N HIS A 120 -5.11 10.49 4.68
CA HIS A 120 -4.33 10.54 5.93
C HIS A 120 -4.49 9.31 6.83
N LEU A 121 -5.58 8.55 6.67
CA LEU A 121 -5.87 7.33 7.43
C LEU A 121 -5.20 6.07 6.83
N SER A 122 -4.69 6.14 5.60
CA SER A 122 -3.85 5.10 5.00
C SER A 122 -2.41 5.21 5.49
N ALA A 123 -1.63 4.14 5.41
CA ALA A 123 -0.21 4.18 5.78
C ALA A 123 0.60 5.21 4.98
N LEU A 124 0.42 5.27 3.66
CA LEU A 124 1.12 6.24 2.82
C LEU A 124 0.68 7.68 3.14
N GLY A 125 -0.63 7.90 3.24
CA GLY A 125 -1.17 9.22 3.57
C GLY A 125 -0.80 9.69 4.96
N TYR A 126 -0.73 8.80 5.94
CA TYR A 126 -0.25 9.11 7.28
C TYR A 126 1.18 9.67 7.25
N LEU A 127 2.08 9.05 6.47
CA LEU A 127 3.45 9.53 6.31
C LEU A 127 3.53 10.87 5.57
N LEU A 128 2.74 11.04 4.50
CA LEU A 128 2.73 12.26 3.69
C LEU A 128 2.10 13.46 4.41
N GLN A 129 1.01 13.22 5.13
CA GLN A 129 0.17 14.26 5.73
C GLN A 129 0.34 14.36 7.26
N LYS A 130 1.27 13.58 7.83
CA LYS A 130 1.54 13.51 9.28
C LYS A 130 0.30 13.18 10.12
N GLY A 131 -0.57 12.35 9.57
CA GLY A 131 -1.84 11.97 10.19
C GLY A 131 -2.96 13.02 10.12
N GLU A 132 -2.72 14.18 9.51
CA GLU A 132 -3.71 15.25 9.38
C GLU A 132 -4.42 15.22 8.02
N ALA A 133 -5.71 15.56 7.99
CA ALA A 133 -6.51 15.48 6.78
C ALA A 133 -6.22 16.66 5.82
N LEU A 134 -5.62 16.37 4.65
CA LEU A 134 -5.42 17.35 3.58
C LEU A 134 -6.41 17.18 2.43
N ASP A 135 -6.68 18.29 1.75
CA ASP A 135 -7.37 18.30 0.47
C ASP A 135 -6.41 17.96 -0.69
N ALA A 136 -6.90 18.04 -1.92
CA ALA A 136 -6.10 17.71 -3.11
C ALA A 136 -4.88 18.63 -3.28
N GLU A 137 -5.02 19.91 -2.95
CA GLU A 137 -3.93 20.90 -3.06
C GLU A 137 -2.88 20.68 -1.97
N GLY A 138 -3.30 20.47 -0.73
CA GLY A 138 -2.39 20.14 0.37
C GLY A 138 -1.64 18.83 0.13
N LEU A 139 -2.31 17.80 -0.42
CA LEU A 139 -1.63 16.57 -0.83
C LEU A 139 -0.59 16.83 -1.93
N ARG A 140 -0.91 17.67 -2.92
CA ARG A 140 0.03 18.02 -3.99
C ARG A 140 1.27 18.70 -3.42
N GLN A 141 1.09 19.67 -2.52
CA GLN A 141 2.19 20.36 -1.86
C GLN A 141 3.06 19.40 -1.02
N ALA A 142 2.43 18.46 -0.30
CA ALA A 142 3.15 17.44 0.46
C ALA A 142 4.02 16.54 -0.45
N LEU A 143 3.50 16.17 -1.63
CA LEU A 143 4.23 15.38 -2.62
C LEU A 143 5.34 16.19 -3.29
N ASP A 144 5.07 17.45 -3.65
CA ASP A 144 6.08 18.34 -4.23
C ASP A 144 7.26 18.56 -3.26
N GLY A 145 6.99 18.57 -1.94
CA GLY A 145 8.02 18.62 -0.91
C GLY A 145 8.93 17.38 -0.83
N LEU A 146 8.57 16.26 -1.48
CA LEU A 146 9.41 15.06 -1.56
C LEU A 146 10.28 15.00 -2.82
N ILE A 147 10.06 15.91 -3.78
CA ILE A 147 10.82 15.91 -5.04
C ILE A 147 12.31 16.04 -4.73
N SER A 148 13.09 15.12 -5.28
CA SER A 148 14.53 15.06 -5.12
C SER A 148 15.15 14.35 -6.33
N GLU A 149 16.47 14.17 -6.34
CA GLU A 149 17.13 13.36 -7.38
C GLU A 149 16.59 11.92 -7.43
N ALA A 150 16.16 11.40 -6.28
CA ALA A 150 15.64 10.04 -6.16
C ALA A 150 14.12 9.93 -6.33
N ILE A 151 13.36 11.01 -6.17
CA ILE A 151 11.89 10.98 -6.18
C ILE A 151 11.36 12.00 -7.19
N ASP A 152 10.66 11.50 -8.20
CA ASP A 152 9.92 12.32 -9.17
C ASP A 152 8.41 12.21 -8.92
N VAL A 153 7.67 13.29 -9.22
CA VAL A 153 6.25 13.44 -8.94
C VAL A 153 5.51 13.94 -10.17
N GLU A 154 4.85 13.02 -10.86
CA GLU A 154 4.10 13.31 -12.09
C GLU A 154 2.59 13.34 -11.83
N THR A 155 1.91 14.40 -12.28
CA THR A 155 0.43 14.43 -12.25
C THR A 155 -0.12 13.93 -13.56
N LEU A 156 -0.86 12.82 -13.51
CA LEU A 156 -1.56 12.28 -14.66
C LEU A 156 -2.89 13.01 -14.83
N SER A 157 -3.02 13.80 -15.90
CA SER A 157 -4.27 14.47 -16.26
C SER A 157 -5.19 13.53 -17.04
N SER A 158 -5.98 12.72 -16.32
CA SER A 158 -7.06 11.92 -16.94
C SER A 158 -8.43 12.31 -16.38
N GLY A 159 -9.20 13.08 -17.18
CA GLY A 159 -10.66 13.22 -17.01
C GLY A 159 -11.19 13.66 -15.63
N GLY A 160 -10.45 14.49 -14.89
CA GLY A 160 -10.91 15.06 -13.62
C GLY A 160 -10.60 14.23 -12.35
N ARG A 161 -9.74 13.21 -12.44
CA ARG A 161 -9.16 12.54 -11.26
C ARG A 161 -7.66 12.79 -11.24
N TYR A 162 -7.18 13.44 -10.18
CA TYR A 162 -5.74 13.63 -9.96
C TYR A 162 -5.16 12.32 -9.47
N THR A 163 -4.37 11.66 -10.32
CA THR A 163 -3.44 10.62 -9.89
C THR A 163 -2.06 11.25 -9.91
N VAL A 164 -1.42 11.31 -8.75
CA VAL A 164 -0.02 11.68 -8.63
C VAL A 164 0.78 10.39 -8.56
N ALA A 165 1.65 10.18 -9.56
CA ALA A 165 2.59 9.09 -9.58
C ALA A 165 3.89 9.56 -8.92
N ALA A 166 4.28 8.91 -7.83
CA ALA A 166 5.61 9.12 -7.24
C ALA A 166 6.52 7.99 -7.73
N ALA A 167 7.63 8.35 -8.35
CA ALA A 167 8.64 7.46 -8.87
C ALA A 167 9.90 7.55 -8.01
N ALA A 168 10.20 6.51 -7.24
CA ALA A 168 11.46 6.42 -6.52
C ALA A 168 12.49 5.65 -7.37
N ARG A 169 13.66 6.24 -7.61
CA ARG A 169 14.86 5.54 -8.10
C ARG A 169 15.58 4.95 -6.90
N CYS A 170 15.59 3.63 -6.79
CA CYS A 170 16.46 2.96 -5.82
C CYS A 170 17.86 2.94 -6.42
N PHE A 171 18.79 3.70 -5.82
CA PHE A 171 20.21 3.56 -6.12
C PHE A 171 20.70 2.27 -5.46
N ALA A 172 21.24 1.35 -6.26
CA ALA A 172 22.00 0.19 -5.79
C ALA A 172 23.45 0.58 -5.49
#